data_AF-A0A1Y1U8W8-F1
#
_entry.id   AF-A0A1Y1U8W8-F1
#
_cell.length_a   1.000
_cell.length_b   1.000
_cell.length_c   1.000
_cell.angle_alpha   90.00
_cell.angle_beta   90.00
_cell.angle_gamma   90.00
#
_symmetry.space_group_name_H-M   'P 1'
#
loop_
_entity.id
_entity.type
_entity.pdbx_description
1 polymer ?
#
loop_
_entity_poly.entity_id
_entity_poly.type
_entity_poly.pdbx_seq_one_letter_code
_entity_poly.pdbx_strand_id
1 'polypeptide(L)'
;MDSDLEGQLSQEDVTRILTYLDLPQSAGLPLAPLNFLRAHLAQLPYELALPFAKITTPRQRSSIKSIKSRRLIYASSEPKPLELTAERGRLRWPLLWERMGGSSLPPPSVNVDEEESWVEQNFLPGRENAQHVKKLGGFLRSLEEEREMMEVVAARRVERRLDDVGEEFDEESDEEEGTTNAPGISSVPGPNANTMVPPGIVVQINQQEQEDVRRAFEKHLTELFVDGLDTVDYTRIDFAEPPGGDVTAERDQEDAYFAEQEPSDAVDRTEPARSVSMPNQNGQGEYDY
;
A
#
# COMPACT_ATOMS: atom_id res chain seq x y z
N MET A 1 15.93 9.87 -31.49
CA MET A 1 14.49 10.05 -31.76
C MET A 1 13.81 8.72 -31.44
N ASP A 2 13.81 8.32 -30.17
CA ASP A 2 13.17 7.08 -29.67
C ASP A 2 12.74 7.34 -28.22
N SER A 3 11.92 8.38 -28.00
CA SER A 3 11.54 8.83 -26.64
C SER A 3 10.03 8.99 -26.45
N ASP A 4 9.21 8.48 -27.36
CA ASP A 4 7.74 8.64 -27.32
C ASP A 4 6.97 7.30 -27.15
N LEU A 5 7.65 6.20 -26.82
CA LEU A 5 7.00 4.87 -26.64
C LEU A 5 6.77 4.46 -25.17
N GLU A 6 7.22 5.26 -24.20
CA GLU A 6 6.96 5.02 -22.78
C GLU A 6 5.50 5.38 -22.43
N GLY A 7 4.56 4.50 -22.80
CA GLY A 7 3.14 4.70 -22.47
C GLY A 7 2.15 3.93 -23.33
N GLN A 8 2.60 3.17 -24.33
CA GLN A 8 1.72 2.39 -25.20
C GLN A 8 1.99 0.88 -25.07
N LEU A 9 0.93 0.09 -25.19
CA LEU A 9 1.06 -1.36 -25.29
C LEU A 9 1.73 -1.74 -26.60
N SER A 10 2.49 -2.83 -26.60
CA SER A 10 2.98 -3.43 -27.85
C SER A 10 1.81 -3.80 -28.75
N GLN A 11 1.97 -3.64 -30.07
CA GLN A 11 0.96 -4.05 -31.04
C GLN A 11 0.62 -5.55 -30.93
N GLU A 12 1.60 -6.38 -30.55
CA GLU A 12 1.39 -7.80 -30.30
C GLU A 12 0.45 -8.03 -29.10
N ASP A 13 0.68 -7.31 -28.00
CA ASP A 13 -0.16 -7.39 -26.80
C ASP A 13 -1.59 -6.93 -27.10
N VAL A 14 -1.75 -5.81 -27.82
CA VAL A 14 -3.06 -5.31 -28.26
C VAL A 14 -3.78 -6.36 -29.09
N THR A 15 -3.11 -6.96 -30.08
CA THR A 15 -3.71 -7.99 -30.94
C THR A 15 -4.15 -9.19 -30.11
N ARG A 16 -3.31 -9.67 -29.18
CA ARG A 16 -3.65 -10.80 -28.30
C ARG A 16 -4.86 -10.50 -27.41
N ILE A 17 -4.90 -9.31 -26.81
CA ILE A 17 -6.00 -8.85 -25.96
C ILE A 17 -7.31 -8.76 -26.74
N LEU A 18 -7.31 -8.09 -27.90
CA LEU A 18 -8.51 -7.91 -28.72
C LEU A 18 -9.00 -9.24 -29.29
N THR A 19 -8.09 -10.12 -29.71
CA THR A 19 -8.44 -11.48 -30.16
C THR A 19 -9.10 -12.28 -29.05
N TYR A 20 -8.56 -12.21 -27.82
CA TYR A 20 -9.09 -12.96 -26.69
C TYR A 20 -10.50 -12.49 -26.28
N LEU A 21 -10.77 -11.19 -26.37
CA LEU A 21 -12.08 -10.60 -26.05
C LEU A 21 -13.07 -10.61 -27.22
N ASP A 22 -12.73 -11.25 -28.35
CA ASP A 22 -13.50 -11.23 -29.59
C ASP A 22 -13.87 -9.81 -30.08
N LEU A 23 -12.99 -8.84 -29.83
CA LEU A 23 -13.15 -7.45 -30.27
C LEU A 23 -12.56 -7.21 -31.67
N PRO A 24 -13.06 -6.21 -32.42
CA PRO A 24 -12.52 -5.86 -33.73
C PRO A 24 -11.02 -5.54 -33.67
N GLN A 25 -10.23 -6.19 -34.53
CA GLN A 25 -8.81 -5.95 -34.65
C GLN A 25 -8.54 -4.50 -35.05
N SER A 26 -7.65 -3.83 -34.34
CA SER A 26 -7.22 -2.48 -34.67
C SER A 26 -5.77 -2.24 -34.23
N ALA A 27 -5.19 -1.12 -34.65
CA ALA A 27 -3.80 -0.80 -34.34
C ALA A 27 -3.55 -0.46 -32.85
N GLY A 28 -4.61 -0.24 -32.06
CA GLY A 28 -4.54 0.14 -30.64
C GLY A 28 -5.76 -0.35 -29.86
N LEU A 29 -5.87 0.01 -28.58
CA LEU A 29 -7.08 -0.28 -27.82
C LEU A 29 -8.22 0.67 -28.25
N PRO A 30 -9.48 0.21 -28.27
CA PRO A 30 -10.64 1.06 -28.59
C PRO A 30 -10.93 2.11 -27.50
N LEU A 31 -10.39 1.92 -26.29
CA LEU A 31 -10.54 2.81 -25.14
C LEU A 31 -9.17 3.10 -24.53
N ALA A 32 -9.09 4.21 -23.78
CA ALA A 32 -7.92 4.50 -22.96
C ALA A 32 -7.64 3.34 -21.97
N PRO A 33 -6.37 3.02 -21.66
CA PRO A 33 -6.00 1.80 -20.92
C PRO A 33 -6.78 1.56 -19.62
N LEU A 34 -6.98 2.60 -18.81
CA LEU A 34 -7.74 2.49 -17.55
C LEU A 34 -9.23 2.22 -17.77
N ASN A 35 -9.83 2.84 -18.78
CA ASN A 35 -11.24 2.62 -19.12
C ASN A 35 -11.43 1.24 -19.74
N PHE A 36 -10.46 0.78 -20.53
CA PHE A 36 -10.44 -0.56 -21.08
C PHE A 36 -10.36 -1.61 -19.96
N LEU A 37 -9.44 -1.44 -19.00
CA LEU A 37 -9.38 -2.29 -17.80
C LEU A 37 -10.69 -2.24 -17.01
N ARG A 38 -11.26 -1.04 -16.77
CA ARG A 38 -12.53 -0.93 -16.04
C ARG A 38 -13.66 -1.73 -16.69
N ALA A 39 -13.70 -1.79 -18.02
CA ALA A 39 -14.72 -2.53 -18.76
C ALA A 39 -14.45 -4.05 -18.85
N HIS A 40 -13.19 -4.45 -18.99
CA HIS A 40 -12.84 -5.83 -19.38
C HIS A 40 -11.97 -6.59 -18.37
N LEU A 41 -11.60 -6.01 -17.22
CA LEU A 41 -10.71 -6.66 -16.25
C LEU A 41 -11.25 -8.00 -15.74
N ALA A 42 -12.56 -8.14 -15.58
CA ALA A 42 -13.17 -9.40 -15.14
C ALA A 42 -13.08 -10.52 -16.18
N GLN A 43 -12.92 -10.16 -17.47
CA GLN A 43 -12.82 -11.12 -18.57
C GLN A 43 -11.35 -11.44 -18.87
N LEU A 44 -10.42 -10.53 -18.56
CA LEU A 44 -9.02 -10.69 -18.92
C LEU A 44 -8.28 -11.66 -17.99
N PRO A 45 -7.61 -12.69 -18.53
CA PRO A 45 -6.72 -13.52 -17.75
C PRO A 45 -5.47 -12.74 -17.35
N TYR A 46 -4.83 -13.15 -16.25
CA TYR A 46 -3.66 -12.50 -15.67
C TYR A 46 -2.58 -12.13 -16.71
N GLU A 47 -2.20 -13.09 -17.55
CA GLU A 47 -1.13 -12.92 -18.56
C GLU A 47 -1.43 -11.82 -19.58
N LEU A 48 -2.71 -11.59 -19.91
CA LEU A 48 -3.12 -10.54 -20.85
C LEU A 48 -3.33 -9.18 -20.16
N ALA A 49 -3.48 -9.18 -18.83
CA ALA A 49 -3.58 -7.95 -18.04
C ALA A 49 -2.20 -7.40 -17.65
N LEU A 50 -1.17 -8.25 -17.55
CA LEU A 50 0.21 -7.88 -17.21
C LEU A 50 0.78 -6.68 -17.99
N PRO A 51 0.61 -6.56 -19.32
CA PRO A 51 1.13 -5.43 -20.07
C PRO A 51 0.65 -4.07 -19.58
N PHE A 52 -0.56 -3.99 -19.00
CA PHE A 52 -1.11 -2.75 -18.45
C PHE A 52 -0.33 -2.25 -17.23
N ALA A 53 0.39 -3.13 -16.51
CA ALA A 53 1.24 -2.76 -15.38
C ALA A 53 2.32 -1.74 -15.76
N LYS A 54 2.80 -1.80 -17.01
CA LYS A 54 3.89 -0.96 -17.54
C LYS A 54 3.43 0.44 -17.94
N ILE A 55 2.15 0.57 -18.29
CA ILE A 55 1.58 1.82 -18.85
C ILE A 55 0.56 2.48 -17.92
N THR A 56 0.31 1.90 -16.75
CA THR A 56 -0.55 2.46 -15.71
C THR A 56 0.16 2.42 -14.36
N THR A 57 -0.07 3.42 -13.52
CA THR A 57 0.47 3.42 -12.17
C THR A 57 -0.45 2.68 -11.20
N PRO A 58 0.06 2.13 -10.08
CA PRO A 58 -0.77 1.53 -9.04
C PRO A 58 -1.86 2.48 -8.51
N ARG A 59 -1.56 3.78 -8.39
CA ARG A 59 -2.51 4.83 -8.01
C ARG A 59 -3.61 5.03 -9.05
N GLN A 60 -3.31 4.97 -10.34
CA GLN A 60 -4.34 5.05 -11.37
C GLN A 60 -5.27 3.82 -11.33
N ARG A 61 -4.68 2.63 -11.12
CA ARG A 61 -5.43 1.37 -11.05
C ARG A 61 -6.32 1.26 -9.81
N SER A 62 -5.98 1.90 -8.69
CA SER A 62 -6.84 1.93 -7.49
C SER A 62 -8.20 2.61 -7.72
N SER A 63 -8.34 3.40 -8.78
CA SER A 63 -9.64 3.95 -9.19
C SER A 63 -10.62 2.91 -9.77
N ILE A 64 -10.14 1.70 -10.07
CA ILE A 64 -10.97 0.58 -10.54
C ILE A 64 -11.45 -0.18 -9.30
N LYS A 65 -12.77 -0.23 -9.10
CA LYS A 65 -13.39 -0.81 -7.89
C LYS A 65 -12.92 -2.23 -7.60
N SER A 66 -12.90 -3.10 -8.62
CA SER A 66 -12.45 -4.49 -8.46
C SER A 66 -10.97 -4.59 -8.07
N ILE A 67 -10.10 -3.75 -8.62
CA ILE A 67 -8.68 -3.70 -8.17
C ILE A 67 -8.60 -3.25 -6.71
N LYS A 68 -9.33 -2.20 -6.33
CA LYS A 68 -9.37 -1.72 -4.94
C LYS A 68 -9.91 -2.80 -3.99
N SER A 69 -10.94 -3.55 -4.40
CA SER A 69 -11.47 -4.70 -3.66
C SER A 69 -10.41 -5.80 -3.50
N ARG A 70 -9.74 -6.22 -4.58
CA ARG A 70 -8.66 -7.22 -4.54
C ARG A 70 -7.54 -6.83 -3.57
N ARG A 71 -7.13 -5.56 -3.58
CA ARG A 71 -6.16 -5.03 -2.61
C ARG A 71 -6.68 -5.07 -1.19
N LEU A 72 -7.94 -4.70 -0.96
CA LEU A 72 -8.54 -4.76 0.37
C LEU A 72 -8.60 -6.20 0.90
N ILE A 73 -8.97 -7.16 0.05
CA ILE A 73 -8.98 -8.60 0.37
C ILE A 73 -7.57 -9.06 0.76
N TYR A 74 -6.56 -8.73 -0.04
CA TYR A 74 -5.17 -9.04 0.26
C TYR A 74 -4.71 -8.42 1.58
N ALA A 75 -5.00 -7.13 1.79
CA ALA A 75 -4.58 -6.43 3.01
C ALA A 75 -5.27 -6.95 4.28
N SER A 76 -6.46 -7.54 4.13
CA SER A 76 -7.26 -8.11 5.22
C SER A 76 -7.05 -9.62 5.38
N SER A 77 -6.12 -10.23 4.63
CA SER A 77 -5.88 -11.68 4.72
C SER A 77 -5.29 -12.07 6.07
N GLU A 78 -5.61 -13.28 6.51
CA GLU A 78 -4.99 -13.89 7.69
C GLU A 78 -4.16 -15.12 7.26
N PRO A 79 -2.84 -15.15 7.53
CA PRO A 79 -2.05 -14.14 8.24
C PRO A 79 -1.87 -12.83 7.44
N LYS A 80 -1.63 -11.74 8.16
CA LYS A 80 -1.39 -10.42 7.57
C LYS A 80 -0.19 -10.47 6.63
N PRO A 81 -0.27 -9.88 5.42
CA PRO A 81 0.88 -9.83 4.52
C PRO A 81 2.08 -9.17 5.18
N LEU A 82 3.26 -9.78 5.03
CA LEU A 82 4.50 -9.31 5.66
C LEU A 82 4.82 -7.87 5.28
N GLU A 83 4.52 -7.49 4.03
CA GLU A 83 4.75 -6.16 3.50
C GLU A 83 3.92 -5.08 4.21
N LEU A 84 2.84 -5.46 4.89
CA LEU A 84 1.92 -4.57 5.61
C LEU A 84 2.09 -4.63 7.13
N THR A 85 3.11 -5.33 7.63
CA THR A 85 3.45 -5.32 9.05
C THR A 85 4.41 -4.19 9.38
N ALA A 86 4.44 -3.76 10.65
CA ALA A 86 5.33 -2.69 11.08
C ALA A 86 6.81 -3.04 10.89
N GLU A 87 7.19 -4.31 11.04
CA GLU A 87 8.59 -4.76 10.96
C GLU A 87 9.18 -4.53 9.57
N ARG A 88 8.42 -4.85 8.50
CA ARG A 88 8.84 -4.60 7.12
C ARG A 88 8.54 -3.16 6.69
N GLY A 89 7.38 -2.65 7.09
CA GLY A 89 6.92 -1.32 6.72
C GLY A 89 7.90 -0.23 7.12
N ARG A 90 8.51 -0.30 8.31
CA ARG A 90 9.45 0.73 8.80
C ARG A 90 10.76 0.78 8.02
N LEU A 91 11.11 -0.30 7.31
CA LEU A 91 12.28 -0.32 6.42
C LEU A 91 11.97 0.45 5.13
N ARG A 92 10.73 0.34 4.64
CA ARG A 92 10.23 0.97 3.41
C ARG A 92 9.78 2.42 3.61
N TRP A 93 9.19 2.71 4.77
CA TRP A 93 8.66 4.01 5.17
C TRP A 93 9.24 4.48 6.52
N PRO A 94 10.58 4.65 6.60
CA PRO A 94 11.26 4.97 7.84
C PRO A 94 10.90 6.35 8.41
N LEU A 95 10.72 7.39 7.58
CA LEU A 95 10.40 8.73 8.10
C LEU A 95 8.95 8.79 8.56
N LEU A 96 8.03 8.11 7.88
CA LEU A 96 6.64 7.95 8.30
C LEU A 96 6.57 7.28 9.68
N TRP A 97 7.29 6.17 9.88
CA TRP A 97 7.38 5.51 11.19
C TRP A 97 7.88 6.46 12.29
N GLU A 98 8.97 7.19 12.04
CA GLU A 98 9.53 8.18 12.97
C GLU A 98 8.54 9.32 13.27
N ARG A 99 7.85 9.84 12.24
CA ARG A 99 6.84 10.90 12.37
C ARG A 99 5.66 10.49 13.25
N MET A 100 5.33 9.20 13.31
CA MET A 100 4.30 8.67 14.20
C MET A 100 4.79 8.36 15.62
N GLY A 101 6.05 8.66 15.96
CA GLY A 101 6.62 8.36 17.28
C GLY A 101 7.29 6.99 17.38
N GLY A 102 7.53 6.34 16.24
CA GLY A 102 8.28 5.11 16.15
C GLY A 102 9.78 5.31 16.47
N SER A 103 10.45 4.25 16.92
CA SER A 103 11.90 4.29 17.16
C SER A 103 12.69 4.54 15.86
N SER A 104 13.67 5.44 15.91
CA SER A 104 14.51 5.82 14.75
C SER A 104 15.49 4.74 14.30
N LEU A 105 15.86 3.84 15.22
CA LEU A 105 16.66 2.66 14.91
C LEU A 105 15.72 1.52 14.56
N PRO A 106 15.87 0.87 13.38
CA PRO A 106 15.13 -0.34 13.10
C PRO A 106 15.65 -1.46 14.04
N PRO A 107 14.79 -2.15 14.80
CA PRO A 107 15.15 -3.43 15.39
C PRO A 107 15.61 -4.41 14.30
N PRO A 108 16.44 -5.41 14.64
CA PRO A 108 16.81 -6.48 13.72
C PRO A 108 15.53 -7.07 13.11
N SER A 109 15.52 -7.22 11.79
CA SER A 109 14.38 -7.79 11.09
C SER A 109 14.36 -9.31 11.23
N VAL A 110 13.25 -9.90 10.79
CA VAL A 110 13.13 -11.36 10.68
C VAL A 110 14.17 -11.95 9.71
N ASN A 111 14.60 -11.22 8.66
CA ASN A 111 15.61 -11.73 7.72
C ASN A 111 16.97 -11.94 8.38
N VAL A 112 17.34 -11.00 9.26
CA VAL A 112 18.60 -11.04 10.01
C VAL A 112 18.68 -12.31 10.85
N ASP A 113 17.58 -12.66 11.52
CA ASP A 113 17.48 -13.88 12.33
C ASP A 113 17.37 -15.15 11.45
N GLU A 114 16.76 -15.06 10.27
CA GLU A 114 16.65 -16.16 9.30
C GLU A 114 18.01 -16.58 8.73
N GLU A 115 18.89 -15.63 8.38
CA GLU A 115 20.22 -15.95 7.85
C GLU A 115 21.10 -16.66 8.88
N GLU A 116 21.12 -16.15 10.11
CA GLU A 116 21.84 -16.77 11.22
C GLU A 116 21.30 -18.19 11.48
N SER A 117 19.97 -18.32 11.57
CA SER A 117 19.29 -19.59 11.79
C SER A 117 19.55 -20.59 10.66
N TRP A 118 19.58 -20.13 9.40
CA TRP A 118 19.86 -20.99 8.26
C TRP A 118 21.27 -21.58 8.33
N VAL A 119 22.27 -20.79 8.73
CA VAL A 119 23.64 -21.29 8.90
C VAL A 119 23.71 -22.32 10.01
N GLU A 120 23.07 -22.06 11.14
CA GLU A 120 23.07 -22.98 12.28
C GLU A 120 22.40 -24.31 11.97
N GLN A 121 21.34 -24.30 11.16
CA GLN A 121 20.49 -25.47 10.94
C GLN A 121 20.79 -26.25 9.65
N ASN A 122 21.21 -25.57 8.57
CA ASN A 122 21.22 -26.15 7.23
C ASN A 122 22.59 -26.13 6.54
N PHE A 123 23.50 -25.23 6.91
CA PHE A 123 24.72 -25.01 6.14
C PHE A 123 25.70 -26.19 6.18
N LEU A 124 25.84 -26.86 7.34
CA LEU A 124 26.69 -28.04 7.50
C LEU A 124 26.09 -29.05 8.50
N PRO A 125 25.27 -30.01 8.02
CA PRO A 125 24.65 -30.99 8.90
C PRO A 125 25.71 -31.84 9.61
N GLY A 126 25.52 -32.06 10.91
CA GLY A 126 26.44 -32.76 11.82
C GLY A 126 27.58 -31.90 12.37
N ARG A 127 27.64 -30.60 12.05
CA ARG A 127 28.65 -29.63 12.55
C ARG A 127 28.03 -28.33 13.04
N GLU A 128 26.75 -28.35 13.41
CA GLU A 128 25.96 -27.19 13.85
C GLU A 128 26.64 -26.45 15.01
N ASN A 129 27.29 -27.20 15.92
CA ASN A 129 27.98 -26.64 17.09
C ASN A 129 29.41 -26.18 16.82
N ALA A 130 29.91 -26.27 15.60
CA ALA A 130 31.28 -25.89 15.31
C ALA A 130 31.44 -24.37 15.36
N GLN A 131 32.51 -23.89 15.99
CA GLN A 131 32.76 -22.45 16.17
C GLN A 131 32.79 -21.67 14.84
N HIS A 132 33.21 -22.30 13.74
CA HIS A 132 33.22 -21.66 12.43
C HIS A 132 31.82 -21.47 11.84
N VAL A 133 30.87 -22.38 12.15
CA VAL A 133 29.46 -22.26 11.73
C VAL A 133 28.81 -21.10 12.49
N LYS A 134 29.02 -21.00 13.80
CA LYS A 134 28.53 -19.86 14.61
C LYS A 134 29.11 -18.52 14.16
N LYS A 135 30.42 -18.48 13.89
CA LYS A 135 31.07 -17.27 13.35
C LYS A 135 30.51 -16.88 12.00
N LEU A 136 30.20 -17.85 11.14
CA LEU A 136 29.59 -17.58 9.85
C LEU A 136 28.15 -17.05 10.00
N GLY A 137 27.34 -17.64 10.88
CA GLY A 137 25.98 -17.16 11.16
C GLY A 137 25.97 -15.71 11.64
N GLY A 138 26.81 -15.38 12.63
CA GLY A 138 26.97 -14.00 13.10
C GLY A 138 27.53 -13.04 12.05
N PHE A 139 28.38 -13.52 11.13
CA PHE A 139 28.88 -12.72 10.01
C PHE A 139 27.78 -12.42 9.00
N LEU A 140 26.99 -13.42 8.59
CA LEU A 140 25.87 -13.23 7.66
C LEU A 140 24.82 -12.28 8.26
N ARG A 141 24.47 -12.50 9.53
CA ARG A 141 23.64 -11.57 10.31
C ARG A 141 24.12 -10.12 10.19
N SER A 142 25.42 -9.87 10.40
CA SER A 142 25.97 -8.51 10.32
C SER A 142 25.95 -7.92 8.91
N LEU A 143 26.11 -8.77 7.87
CA LEU A 143 26.00 -8.33 6.48
C LEU A 143 24.55 -7.98 6.13
N GLU A 144 23.59 -8.77 6.62
CA GLU A 144 22.17 -8.50 6.41
C GLU A 144 21.72 -7.22 7.14
N GLU A 145 22.15 -7.02 8.38
CA GLU A 145 21.94 -5.76 9.11
C GLU A 145 22.50 -4.55 8.32
N GLU A 146 23.69 -4.68 7.72
CA GLU A 146 24.27 -3.63 6.87
C GLU A 146 23.42 -3.39 5.61
N ARG A 147 22.97 -4.47 4.95
CA ARG A 147 22.13 -4.39 3.74
C ARG A 147 20.82 -3.66 4.02
N GLU A 148 20.13 -4.03 5.10
CA GLU A 148 18.88 -3.39 5.51
C GLU A 148 19.08 -1.92 5.86
N MET A 149 20.19 -1.58 6.52
CA MET A 149 20.52 -0.17 6.80
C MET A 149 20.75 0.65 5.52
N MET A 150 21.37 0.06 4.49
CA MET A 150 21.49 0.73 3.18
C MET A 150 20.12 0.94 2.52
N GLU A 151 19.23 -0.06 2.61
CA GLU A 151 17.86 0.04 2.12
C GLU A 151 17.07 1.13 2.84
N VAL A 152 17.18 1.23 4.16
CA VAL A 152 16.56 2.32 4.96
C VAL A 152 17.07 3.68 4.51
N VAL A 153 18.38 3.83 4.27
CA VAL A 153 18.94 5.09 3.77
C VAL A 153 18.40 5.43 2.38
N ALA A 154 18.28 4.46 1.48
CA ALA A 154 17.69 4.65 0.17
C ALA A 154 16.19 5.00 0.27
N ALA A 155 15.44 4.31 1.13
CA ALA A 155 14.03 4.56 1.40
C ALA A 155 13.81 5.98 1.93
N ARG A 156 14.62 6.46 2.90
CA ARG A 156 14.56 7.86 3.37
C ARG A 156 14.74 8.87 2.23
N ARG A 157 15.60 8.58 1.25
CA ARG A 157 15.80 9.47 0.08
C ARG A 157 14.62 9.41 -0.89
N VAL A 158 14.01 8.24 -1.08
CA VAL A 158 12.80 8.10 -1.90
C VAL A 158 11.62 8.81 -1.24
N GLU A 159 11.43 8.61 0.05
CA GLU A 159 10.33 9.19 0.82
C GLU A 159 10.37 10.73 0.83
N ARG A 160 11.55 11.35 1.01
CA ARG A 160 11.68 12.81 0.87
C ARG A 160 11.29 13.30 -0.51
N ARG A 161 11.72 12.61 -1.57
CA ARG A 161 11.34 12.97 -2.94
C ARG A 161 9.82 12.84 -3.18
N LEU A 162 9.15 11.91 -2.50
CA LEU A 162 7.70 11.76 -2.59
C LEU A 162 6.96 12.87 -1.84
N ASP A 163 7.52 13.36 -0.72
CA ASP A 163 7.01 14.51 0.05
C ASP A 163 7.20 15.82 -0.73
N ASP A 164 8.40 16.03 -1.30
CA ASP A 164 8.79 17.27 -2.01
C ASP A 164 7.98 17.50 -3.29
N VAL A 165 7.42 16.46 -3.92
CA VAL A 165 6.58 16.59 -5.14
C VAL A 165 5.23 17.30 -4.85
N GLY A 166 4.88 17.54 -3.58
CA GLY A 166 3.71 18.31 -3.18
C GLY A 166 3.97 19.81 -2.90
N GLU A 167 5.23 20.23 -2.79
CA GLU A 167 5.59 21.63 -2.54
C GLU A 167 6.09 22.27 -3.84
N GLU A 168 5.17 22.88 -4.61
CA GLU A 168 5.54 23.88 -5.62
C GLU A 168 6.26 25.02 -4.91
N PHE A 169 7.59 24.95 -4.81
CA PHE A 169 8.39 26.08 -4.35
C PHE A 169 8.34 27.17 -5.41
N ASP A 170 7.79 28.33 -5.05
CA ASP A 170 8.09 29.60 -5.68
C ASP A 170 9.62 29.77 -5.66
N GLU A 171 10.24 29.74 -6.84
CA GLU A 171 11.65 30.05 -7.03
C GLU A 171 11.89 31.54 -6.77
N GLU A 172 12.04 31.94 -5.50
CA GLU A 172 12.80 33.16 -5.17
C GLU A 172 14.28 32.81 -4.98
N SER A 173 14.96 32.99 -6.11
CA SER A 173 16.40 33.21 -6.26
C SER A 173 16.98 34.15 -5.19
N ASP A 174 18.05 33.73 -4.54
CA ASP A 174 19.11 34.68 -4.16
C ASP A 174 20.48 34.03 -4.39
N GLU A 175 21.15 34.53 -5.43
CA GLU A 175 22.53 34.27 -5.76
C GLU A 175 23.42 35.10 -4.82
N GLU A 176 24.17 34.45 -3.92
CA GLU A 176 25.44 35.01 -3.46
C GLU A 176 26.54 33.93 -3.33
N GLU A 177 27.73 34.35 -3.72
CA GLU A 177 28.83 33.58 -4.26
C GLU A 177 29.81 33.11 -3.17
N GLY A 178 30.11 31.81 -3.18
CA GLY A 178 31.43 31.23 -2.91
C GLY A 178 32.21 31.57 -1.62
N THR A 179 32.18 30.65 -0.65
CA THR A 179 33.44 30.16 -0.04
C THR A 179 33.32 28.69 0.39
N THR A 180 34.30 27.90 -0.05
CA THR A 180 34.50 26.46 0.11
C THR A 180 34.50 25.95 1.55
N ASN A 181 33.70 24.91 1.86
CA ASN A 181 34.05 23.64 2.54
C ASN A 181 32.80 22.85 2.97
N ALA A 182 32.67 21.61 2.50
CA ALA A 182 31.60 20.65 2.86
C ALA A 182 32.06 19.67 3.97
N PRO A 183 31.18 18.87 4.61
CA PRO A 183 29.73 19.00 4.76
C PRO A 183 29.30 18.87 6.23
N GLY A 184 28.84 19.98 6.82
CA GLY A 184 28.12 20.01 8.10
C GLY A 184 26.62 20.12 7.86
N ILE A 185 25.87 19.31 8.60
CA ILE A 185 24.41 19.30 8.67
C ILE A 185 23.90 20.72 9.03
N SER A 186 23.04 21.29 8.20
CA SER A 186 22.25 22.49 8.52
C SER A 186 20.93 22.37 7.77
N SER A 187 19.83 21.92 8.40
CA SER A 187 18.92 22.71 9.25
C SER A 187 18.17 23.78 8.44
N VAL A 188 17.02 23.37 7.89
CA VAL A 188 15.93 24.27 7.50
C VAL A 188 15.12 24.61 8.78
N PRO A 189 14.76 25.87 9.04
CA PRO A 189 14.11 26.29 10.28
C PRO A 189 12.58 26.15 10.19
N GLY A 190 12.02 25.13 10.85
CA GLY A 190 10.58 25.00 11.14
C GLY A 190 10.30 25.25 12.64
N PRO A 191 9.13 25.79 13.02
CA PRO A 191 8.91 26.38 14.34
C PRO A 191 8.59 25.31 15.39
N ASN A 192 9.62 24.79 16.06
CA ASN A 192 9.68 24.45 17.50
C ASN A 192 10.92 23.60 17.81
N ALA A 193 12.11 24.07 17.42
CA ALA A 193 13.37 23.48 17.84
C ALA A 193 13.85 24.16 19.12
N ASN A 194 13.27 23.80 20.28
CA ASN A 194 13.91 24.12 21.56
C ASN A 194 13.61 23.10 22.67
N THR A 195 13.83 21.82 22.37
CA THR A 195 14.09 20.83 23.42
C THR A 195 15.45 20.19 23.13
N MET A 196 16.52 20.84 23.60
CA MET A 196 17.82 20.19 23.78
C MET A 196 17.64 19.05 24.79
N VAL A 197 17.50 17.82 24.29
CA VAL A 197 17.60 16.62 25.13
C VAL A 197 19.09 16.31 25.31
N PRO A 198 19.62 16.23 26.53
CA PRO A 198 21.02 15.88 26.78
C PRO A 198 21.32 14.45 26.31
N PRO A 199 22.57 14.13 25.90
CA PRO A 199 22.96 12.77 25.55
C PRO A 199 22.89 11.91 26.82
N GLY A 200 21.83 11.09 26.94
CA GLY A 200 21.58 10.25 28.11
C GLY A 200 20.12 10.04 28.48
N ILE A 201 19.17 10.77 27.88
CA ILE A 201 17.74 10.46 28.04
C ILE A 201 17.35 9.50 26.93
N VAL A 202 17.45 8.20 27.22
CA VAL A 202 16.64 7.20 26.52
C VAL A 202 15.21 7.57 26.85
N VAL A 203 14.47 8.14 25.89
CA VAL A 203 13.01 8.24 26.04
C VAL A 203 12.55 6.80 26.20
N GLN A 204 12.20 6.43 27.43
CA GLN A 204 11.56 5.17 27.74
C GLN A 204 10.15 5.28 27.15
N ILE A 205 10.05 5.14 25.83
CA ILE A 205 8.74 5.07 25.19
C ILE A 205 8.09 3.84 25.78
N ASN A 206 6.93 4.03 26.38
CA ASN A 206 6.22 2.96 27.05
C ASN A 206 5.94 1.85 26.02
N GLN A 207 6.13 0.58 26.39
CA GLN A 207 5.86 -0.54 25.48
C GLN A 207 4.44 -0.49 24.90
N GLN A 208 3.48 -0.01 25.71
CA GLN A 208 2.10 0.18 25.26
C GLN A 208 1.99 1.26 24.19
N GLU A 209 2.71 2.37 24.35
CA GLU A 209 2.73 3.47 23.38
C GLU A 209 3.38 3.03 22.06
N GLN A 210 4.47 2.24 22.12
CA GLN A 210 5.07 1.66 20.92
C GLN A 210 4.12 0.69 20.19
N GLU A 211 3.34 -0.10 20.91
CA GLU A 211 2.34 -0.99 20.32
C GLU A 211 1.19 -0.21 19.67
N ASP A 212 0.77 0.90 20.27
CA ASP A 212 -0.24 1.78 19.67
C ASP A 212 0.28 2.45 18.39
N VAL A 213 1.53 2.93 18.40
CA VAL A 213 2.23 3.44 17.20
C VAL A 213 2.33 2.34 16.13
N ARG A 214 2.66 1.10 16.53
CA ARG A 214 2.72 -0.08 15.64
C ARG A 214 1.40 -0.29 14.90
N ARG A 215 0.28 -0.30 15.63
CA ARG A 215 -1.06 -0.50 15.05
C ARG A 215 -1.47 0.66 14.15
N ALA A 216 -1.21 1.90 14.58
CA ALA A 216 -1.50 3.08 13.78
C ALA A 216 -0.70 3.08 12.47
N PHE A 217 0.59 2.71 12.55
CA PHE A 217 1.45 2.60 11.38
C PHE A 217 0.95 1.54 10.41
N GLU A 218 0.67 0.34 10.91
CA GLU A 218 0.18 -0.75 10.08
C GLU A 218 -1.15 -0.42 9.39
N LYS A 219 -2.05 0.29 10.10
CA LYS A 219 -3.29 0.80 9.50
C LYS A 219 -2.96 1.76 8.36
N HIS A 220 -2.02 2.68 8.56
CA HIS A 220 -1.63 3.64 7.54
C HIS A 220 -0.93 2.98 6.34
N LEU A 221 -0.12 1.94 6.57
CA LEU A 221 0.42 1.11 5.49
C LEU A 221 -0.70 0.46 4.67
N THR A 222 -1.75 -0.04 5.32
CA THR A 222 -2.92 -0.58 4.63
C THR A 222 -3.63 0.48 3.77
N GLU A 223 -3.76 1.71 4.27
CA GLU A 223 -4.36 2.82 3.52
C GLU A 223 -3.52 3.17 2.27
N LEU A 224 -2.21 3.40 2.44
CA LEU A 224 -1.26 3.64 1.34
C LEU A 224 -1.29 2.50 0.32
N PHE A 225 -1.33 1.26 0.82
CA PHE A 225 -1.39 0.07 0.00
C PHE A 225 -2.65 0.07 -0.86
N VAL A 226 -3.83 0.15 -0.27
CA VAL A 226 -5.12 0.10 -0.98
C VAL A 226 -5.21 1.20 -2.05
N ASP A 227 -4.77 2.42 -1.73
CA ASP A 227 -4.84 3.55 -2.65
C ASP A 227 -3.75 3.56 -3.74
N GLY A 228 -2.79 2.62 -3.69
CA GLY A 228 -1.73 2.50 -4.70
C GLY A 228 -0.62 3.53 -4.54
N LEU A 229 -0.41 4.01 -3.33
CA LEU A 229 0.61 4.98 -2.95
C LEU A 229 1.82 4.33 -2.29
N ASP A 230 1.74 3.04 -1.97
CA ASP A 230 2.87 2.28 -1.46
C ASP A 230 3.88 1.95 -2.60
N THR A 231 5.10 1.54 -2.24
CA THR A 231 6.15 1.18 -3.19
C THR A 231 6.28 -0.33 -3.40
N VAL A 232 5.26 -1.12 -3.01
CA VAL A 232 5.23 -2.57 -3.22
C VAL A 232 4.85 -2.94 -4.65
N ASP A 233 5.14 -4.18 -5.05
CA ASP A 233 4.66 -4.69 -6.34
C ASP A 233 3.19 -5.08 -6.26
N TYR A 234 2.35 -4.26 -6.90
CA TYR A 234 0.92 -4.47 -6.99
C TYR A 234 0.50 -5.41 -8.12
N THR A 235 1.38 -5.72 -9.06
CA THR A 235 1.03 -6.34 -10.35
C THR A 235 0.27 -7.65 -10.15
N ARG A 236 0.78 -8.49 -9.27
CA ARG A 236 0.13 -9.78 -8.95
C ARG A 236 -1.24 -9.57 -8.31
N ILE A 237 -1.37 -8.61 -7.40
CA ILE A 237 -2.57 -8.39 -6.59
C ILE A 237 -3.69 -7.73 -7.41
N ASP A 238 -3.31 -6.80 -8.29
CA ASP A 238 -4.25 -6.06 -9.12
C ASP A 238 -4.89 -6.95 -10.19
N PHE A 239 -4.11 -7.86 -10.77
CA PHE A 239 -4.52 -8.61 -11.95
C PHE A 239 -4.86 -10.07 -11.68
N ALA A 240 -4.31 -10.70 -10.65
CA ALA A 240 -4.71 -12.06 -10.29
C ALA A 240 -6.05 -12.04 -9.55
N GLU A 241 -6.87 -13.05 -9.82
CA GLU A 241 -8.11 -13.24 -9.09
C GLU A 241 -7.81 -13.76 -7.68
N PRO A 242 -8.43 -13.20 -6.63
CA PRO A 242 -8.19 -13.64 -5.27
C PRO A 242 -8.71 -15.07 -5.06
N PRO A 243 -8.06 -15.85 -4.18
CA PRO A 243 -8.51 -17.21 -3.85
C PRO A 243 -9.90 -17.13 -3.20
N GLY A 244 -10.91 -17.69 -3.86
CA GLY A 244 -12.31 -17.64 -3.41
C GLY A 244 -13.17 -16.58 -4.10
N GLY A 245 -12.64 -15.87 -5.11
CA GLY A 245 -13.38 -14.86 -5.86
C GLY A 245 -13.45 -13.51 -5.15
N ASP A 246 -13.93 -12.49 -5.88
CA ASP A 246 -14.14 -11.14 -5.34
C ASP A 246 -15.61 -10.99 -4.90
N VAL A 247 -15.89 -11.42 -3.66
CA VAL A 247 -17.25 -11.38 -3.07
C VAL A 247 -17.85 -9.97 -3.10
N THR A 248 -17.02 -8.93 -2.99
CA THR A 248 -17.49 -7.54 -3.10
C THR A 248 -17.93 -7.23 -4.53
N ALA A 249 -17.17 -7.68 -5.53
CA ALA A 249 -17.56 -7.50 -6.93
C ALA A 249 -18.83 -8.30 -7.28
N GLU A 250 -19.01 -9.50 -6.73
CA GLU A 250 -20.23 -10.29 -6.87
C GLU A 250 -21.44 -9.55 -6.27
N ARG A 251 -21.31 -9.04 -5.04
CA ARG A 251 -22.38 -8.26 -4.40
C ARG A 251 -22.68 -6.97 -5.15
N ASP A 252 -21.67 -6.26 -5.64
CA ASP A 252 -21.86 -5.04 -6.44
C ASP A 252 -22.60 -5.34 -7.76
N GLN A 253 -22.36 -6.51 -8.37
CA GLN A 253 -23.11 -6.96 -9.56
C GLN A 253 -24.55 -7.33 -9.22
N GLU A 254 -24.79 -8.01 -8.10
CA GLU A 254 -26.13 -8.30 -7.60
C GLU A 254 -26.91 -7.01 -7.30
N ASP A 255 -26.31 -6.07 -6.58
CA ASP A 255 -26.91 -4.78 -6.24
C ASP A 255 -27.26 -3.98 -7.51
N ALA A 256 -26.39 -4.00 -8.53
CA ALA A 256 -26.68 -3.38 -9.83
C ALA A 256 -27.88 -4.04 -10.53
N TYR A 257 -27.98 -5.37 -10.49
CA TYR A 257 -29.10 -6.12 -11.06
C TYR A 257 -30.44 -5.79 -10.38
N PHE A 258 -30.45 -5.52 -9.07
CA PHE A 258 -31.64 -5.09 -8.34
C PHE A 258 -31.98 -3.61 -8.56
N ALA A 259 -30.99 -2.74 -8.79
CA ALA A 259 -31.22 -1.32 -9.07
C ALA A 259 -31.81 -1.06 -10.46
N GLU A 260 -31.50 -1.92 -11.44
CA GLU A 260 -32.04 -1.84 -12.81
C GLU A 260 -33.45 -2.42 -12.94
N GLN A 261 -33.92 -3.19 -11.94
CA GLN A 261 -35.33 -3.55 -11.84
C GLN A 261 -36.09 -2.32 -11.34
N GLU A 262 -36.82 -1.65 -12.24
CA GLU A 262 -37.89 -0.74 -11.82
C GLU A 262 -38.73 -1.48 -10.76
N PRO A 263 -39.05 -0.84 -9.63
CA PRO A 263 -39.89 -1.45 -8.62
C PRO A 263 -41.17 -1.84 -9.33
N SER A 264 -41.34 -3.14 -9.57
CA SER A 264 -42.50 -3.71 -10.26
C SER A 264 -43.70 -3.03 -9.65
N ASP A 265 -44.47 -2.29 -10.45
CA ASP A 265 -45.68 -1.62 -10.02
C ASP A 265 -46.45 -2.61 -9.15
N ALA A 266 -46.29 -2.46 -7.83
CA ALA A 266 -47.04 -3.21 -6.86
C ALA A 266 -48.41 -2.61 -7.04
N VAL A 267 -49.19 -3.30 -7.88
CA VAL A 267 -50.55 -3.01 -8.30
C VAL A 267 -51.19 -2.11 -7.29
N ASP A 268 -51.47 -0.88 -7.72
CA ASP A 268 -52.36 0.07 -7.08
C ASP A 268 -53.68 -0.64 -6.76
N ARG A 269 -53.68 -1.37 -5.64
CA ARG A 269 -54.87 -1.76 -4.92
C ARG A 269 -55.24 -0.52 -4.15
N THR A 270 -56.01 0.30 -4.84
CA THR A 270 -56.82 1.38 -4.30
C THR A 270 -57.76 0.79 -3.25
N GLU A 271 -57.26 0.59 -2.03
CA GLU A 271 -58.10 0.32 -0.87
C GLU A 271 -58.58 1.67 -0.33
N PRO A 272 -59.90 1.90 -0.24
CA PRO A 272 -60.42 3.16 0.25
C PRO A 272 -60.04 3.36 1.72
N ALA A 273 -59.53 4.56 2.00
CA ALA A 273 -59.14 5.09 3.29
C ALA A 273 -60.02 4.59 4.46
N ARG A 274 -59.45 3.71 5.28
CA ARG A 274 -59.87 3.55 6.67
C ARG A 274 -58.96 4.41 7.54
N SER A 275 -59.50 5.53 7.99
CA SER A 275 -58.92 6.41 9.00
C SER A 275 -58.68 5.62 10.29
N VAL A 276 -57.46 5.14 10.49
CA VAL A 276 -56.99 4.66 11.79
C VAL A 276 -56.27 5.83 12.46
N SER A 277 -57.00 6.49 13.34
CA SER A 277 -56.46 7.42 14.34
C SER A 277 -55.51 6.66 15.27
N MET A 278 -54.20 6.83 15.10
CA MET A 278 -53.22 6.44 16.11
C MET A 278 -52.88 7.67 16.98
N PRO A 279 -53.07 7.59 18.31
CA PRO A 279 -52.71 8.67 19.23
C PRO A 279 -51.18 8.74 19.43
N ASN A 280 -50.64 9.96 19.39
CA ASN A 280 -49.30 10.28 19.86
C ASN A 280 -49.18 9.92 21.35
N GLN A 281 -48.39 8.89 21.67
CA GLN A 281 -47.86 8.72 23.03
C GLN A 281 -46.37 9.05 23.04
N ASN A 282 -46.10 10.22 23.62
CA ASN A 282 -44.78 10.65 24.07
C ASN A 282 -44.32 9.71 25.20
N GLY A 283 -43.31 8.88 24.93
CA GLY A 283 -42.58 8.15 25.95
C GLY A 283 -41.45 9.00 26.53
N GLN A 284 -41.76 9.81 27.54
CA GLN A 284 -40.75 10.33 28.47
C GLN A 284 -40.39 9.19 29.43
N GLY A 285 -39.18 8.65 29.31
CA GLY A 285 -38.61 7.76 30.32
C GLY A 285 -37.93 8.59 31.40
N GLU A 286 -38.53 8.64 32.59
CA GLU A 286 -37.88 9.12 33.81
C GLU A 286 -36.80 8.11 34.24
N TYR A 287 -35.60 8.61 34.53
CA TYR A 287 -34.55 7.88 35.23
C TYR A 287 -34.66 8.20 36.71
N ASP A 288 -34.95 7.19 37.53
CA ASP A 288 -34.78 7.26 38.97
C ASP A 288 -33.28 7.18 39.33
N TYR A 289 -32.85 8.09 40.20
CA TYR A 289 -31.51 8.19 40.80
C TYR A 289 -31.33 7.25 41.99
#